data_AF-A0A066ZQN5-F1
#
_entry.id   AF-A0A066ZQN5-F1
#
_cell.length_a   1.000
_cell.length_b   1.000
_cell.length_c   1.000
_cell.angle_alpha   90.00
_cell.angle_beta   90.00
_cell.angle_gamma   90.00
#
_symmetry.space_group_name_H-M   'P 1'
#
loop_
_entity.id
_entity.type
_entity.pdbx_description
1 polymer ?
#
loop_
_entity_poly.entity_id
_entity_poly.type
_entity_poly.pdbx_seq_one_letter_code
_entity_poly.pdbx_strand_id
1 'polypeptide(L)'
;MILEQIEVIDLSHDGRGIGRVEGKTVFIEGAIPGDKVTARITQLQKTYDEAVLVEVLSPSEHRIEPFCSVYGECGGCQLQHADINAQREWKAKHFLTALTKAVDAKKCKIVEPLVGDDQAYRRRARFVFGKHKADKIAKFGFRAKASSEMVDIESCPLLTAEMNQALHVKREQCLPLASRALKEVTLVESVLPGEPPQMIWSDDDSVSAAHYALNDLVFDFPKDGFIQVNAEINQKMVAQAMDWLELEASNAVLDLFCGVGNFTLPIAQKVSKVIGVEGDPNLVDFAQKNAEKNGLSQATFYKADLFESAKDFHWFHHQKYDRVLLDPGRQGAMSICQQMGKLNAQIIVYVSCNASTLIRDVQLLEKQGYQLRKAGFMDMFPHTSHAEVMVQLVKTKKTAKKKLPGVFRI
;
A
#
# COMPACT_ATOMS: atom_id res chain seq x y z
N MET A 1 29.30 9.12 -17.03
CA MET A 1 28.98 10.34 -17.81
C MET A 1 28.24 11.30 -16.90
N ILE A 2 28.61 12.57 -16.89
CA ILE A 2 27.91 13.62 -16.15
C ILE A 2 27.09 14.43 -17.17
N LEU A 3 25.86 14.73 -16.82
CA LEU A 3 24.93 15.56 -17.57
C LEU A 3 24.67 16.81 -16.74
N GLU A 4 24.81 17.98 -17.34
CA GLU A 4 24.68 19.26 -16.66
C GLU A 4 23.36 19.94 -17.02
N GLN A 5 22.85 20.78 -16.12
CA GLN A 5 21.73 21.67 -16.36
C GLN A 5 20.42 20.97 -16.80
N ILE A 6 20.13 19.79 -16.26
CA ILE A 6 18.87 19.09 -16.53
C ILE A 6 17.77 19.74 -15.71
N GLU A 7 16.70 20.18 -16.38
CA GLU A 7 15.45 20.56 -15.73
C GLU A 7 14.61 19.31 -15.44
N VAL A 8 14.17 19.19 -14.19
CA VAL A 8 13.32 18.10 -13.74
C VAL A 8 11.87 18.53 -13.85
N ILE A 9 11.10 17.83 -14.68
CA ILE A 9 9.76 18.25 -15.11
C ILE A 9 8.62 17.41 -14.51
N ASP A 10 8.93 16.21 -14.01
CA ASP A 10 7.94 15.30 -13.45
C ASP A 10 8.61 14.28 -12.49
N LEU A 11 7.81 13.44 -11.85
CA LEU A 11 8.27 12.38 -10.96
C LEU A 11 7.77 11.01 -11.46
N SER A 12 8.63 10.01 -11.44
CA SER A 12 8.26 8.63 -11.75
C SER A 12 7.50 7.99 -10.58
N HIS A 13 6.80 6.89 -10.87
CA HIS A 13 6.05 6.11 -9.87
C HIS A 13 6.89 5.59 -8.70
N ASP A 14 8.20 5.43 -8.90
CA ASP A 14 9.16 4.98 -7.88
C ASP A 14 9.92 6.15 -7.21
N GLY A 15 9.54 7.40 -7.51
CA GLY A 15 10.04 8.59 -6.81
C GLY A 15 11.32 9.20 -7.37
N ARG A 16 11.68 8.89 -8.62
CA ARG A 16 12.84 9.51 -9.30
C ARG A 16 12.38 10.70 -10.14
N GLY A 17 13.17 11.76 -10.17
CA GLY A 17 12.93 12.92 -11.03
C GLY A 17 13.01 12.53 -12.50
N ILE A 18 12.15 13.11 -13.33
CA ILE A 18 12.13 12.88 -14.77
C ILE A 18 12.65 14.15 -15.46
N GLY A 19 13.78 14.03 -16.15
CA GLY A 19 14.31 15.05 -17.05
C GLY A 19 14.34 14.58 -18.50
N ARG A 20 14.70 15.48 -19.42
CA ARG A 20 14.97 15.14 -20.82
C ARG A 20 16.28 15.74 -21.29
N VAL A 21 17.11 14.92 -21.93
CA VAL A 21 18.36 15.34 -22.58
C VAL A 21 18.33 14.85 -24.01
N GLU A 22 18.45 15.78 -24.97
CA GLU A 22 18.39 15.49 -26.42
C GLU A 22 17.16 14.64 -26.82
N GLY A 23 16.01 14.91 -26.17
CA GLY A 23 14.75 14.20 -26.40
C GLY A 23 14.61 12.85 -25.66
N LYS A 24 15.70 12.31 -25.10
CA LYS A 24 15.71 11.06 -24.33
C LYS A 24 15.36 11.32 -22.86
N THR A 25 14.54 10.44 -22.28
CA THR A 25 14.15 10.52 -20.86
C THR A 25 15.31 10.11 -19.96
N VAL A 26 15.53 10.85 -18.87
CA VAL A 26 16.50 10.52 -17.83
C VAL A 26 15.78 10.45 -16.50
N PHE A 27 15.88 9.33 -15.80
CA PHE A 27 15.37 9.15 -14.43
C PHE A 27 16.48 9.46 -13.43
N ILE A 28 16.28 10.45 -12.57
CA ILE A 28 17.30 11.02 -11.69
C ILE A 28 16.89 10.78 -10.23
N GLU A 29 17.56 9.83 -9.58
CA GLU A 29 17.37 9.59 -8.15
C GLU A 29 17.80 10.81 -7.32
N GLY A 30 16.94 11.24 -6.39
CA GLY A 30 17.19 12.37 -5.47
C GLY A 30 16.79 13.74 -6.01
N ALA A 31 16.32 13.82 -7.26
CA ALA A 31 15.82 15.06 -7.86
C ALA A 31 14.29 15.08 -7.91
N ILE A 32 13.69 16.26 -7.80
CA ILE A 32 12.23 16.48 -7.80
C ILE A 32 11.81 17.53 -8.84
N PRO A 33 10.54 17.52 -9.29
CA PRO A 33 10.03 18.54 -10.21
C PRO A 33 10.34 19.97 -9.77
N GLY A 34 10.82 20.78 -10.71
CA GLY A 34 11.25 22.16 -10.49
C GLY A 34 12.73 22.33 -10.20
N ASP A 35 13.47 21.25 -9.90
CA ASP A 35 14.92 21.36 -9.79
C ASP A 35 15.60 21.58 -11.15
N LYS A 36 16.70 22.33 -11.14
CA LYS A 36 17.73 22.28 -12.17
C LYS A 36 18.98 21.62 -11.59
N VAL A 37 19.45 20.54 -12.22
CA VAL A 37 20.45 19.66 -11.61
C VAL A 37 21.60 19.28 -12.54
N THR A 38 22.73 18.90 -11.93
CA THR A 38 23.75 18.06 -12.55
C THR A 38 23.53 16.63 -12.08
N ALA A 39 23.53 15.67 -13.01
CA ALA A 39 23.27 14.27 -12.73
C ALA A 39 24.31 13.36 -13.37
N ARG A 40 24.66 12.26 -12.70
CA ARG A 40 25.60 11.25 -13.21
C ARG A 40 24.83 10.03 -13.67
N ILE A 41 24.99 9.66 -14.94
CA ILE A 41 24.42 8.43 -15.48
C ILE A 41 25.03 7.23 -14.77
N THR A 42 24.15 6.36 -14.25
CA THR A 42 24.48 5.07 -13.65
C THR A 42 24.22 3.92 -14.62
N GLN A 43 23.20 4.03 -15.48
CA GLN A 43 22.89 3.04 -16.50
C GLN A 43 22.42 3.68 -17.80
N LEU A 44 22.94 3.18 -18.93
CA LEU A 44 22.49 3.57 -20.26
C LEU A 44 21.46 2.57 -20.78
N GLN A 45 20.29 3.04 -21.24
CA GLN A 45 19.31 2.20 -21.92
C GLN A 45 18.97 2.75 -23.31
N LYS A 46 18.23 1.98 -24.11
CA LYS A 46 17.87 2.39 -25.48
C LYS A 46 16.91 3.58 -25.49
N THR A 47 15.93 3.60 -24.58
CA THR A 47 14.80 4.57 -24.60
C THR A 47 14.83 5.56 -23.44
N TYR A 48 15.57 5.26 -22.38
CA TYR A 48 15.77 6.13 -21.23
C TYR A 48 17.18 5.92 -20.66
N ASP A 49 17.61 6.75 -19.73
CA ASP A 49 18.81 6.51 -18.93
C ASP A 49 18.47 6.62 -17.44
N GLU A 50 19.28 5.95 -16.61
CA GLU A 50 19.22 6.09 -15.17
C GLU A 50 20.40 6.92 -14.68
N ALA A 51 20.12 7.83 -13.74
CA ALA A 51 21.08 8.74 -13.18
C ALA A 51 20.85 8.94 -11.69
N VAL A 52 21.88 9.42 -11.01
CA VAL A 52 21.83 9.91 -9.64
C VAL A 52 22.16 11.39 -9.62
N LEU A 53 21.46 12.14 -8.77
CA LEU A 53 21.75 13.55 -8.51
C LEU A 53 23.20 13.72 -8.05
N VAL A 54 23.91 14.70 -8.63
CA VAL A 54 25.24 15.13 -8.20
C VAL A 54 25.15 16.47 -7.47
N GLU A 55 24.46 17.43 -8.08
CA GLU A 55 24.33 18.79 -7.56
C GLU A 55 22.98 19.39 -7.96
N VAL A 56 22.36 20.13 -7.05
CA VAL A 56 21.20 20.98 -7.33
C VAL A 56 21.71 22.38 -7.64
N LEU A 57 21.59 22.80 -8.90
CA LEU A 57 22.02 24.11 -9.37
C LEU A 57 20.99 25.20 -9.01
N SER A 58 19.71 24.84 -9.08
CA SER A 58 18.59 25.66 -8.64
C SER A 58 17.53 24.74 -8.05
N PRO A 59 17.20 24.88 -6.76
CA PRO A 59 16.24 23.99 -6.11
C PRO A 59 14.80 24.32 -6.51
N SER A 60 13.96 23.30 -6.56
CA SER A 60 12.50 23.43 -6.56
C SER A 60 12.02 24.21 -5.33
N GLU A 61 10.91 24.94 -5.45
CA GLU A 61 10.24 25.57 -4.30
C GLU A 61 9.73 24.55 -3.28
N HIS A 62 9.52 23.30 -3.73
CA HIS A 62 9.06 22.17 -2.92
C HIS A 62 10.20 21.37 -2.27
N ARG A 63 11.46 21.76 -2.53
CA ARG A 63 12.62 21.07 -1.97
C ARG A 63 12.85 21.49 -0.52
N ILE A 64 12.95 20.50 0.37
CA ILE A 64 13.23 20.69 1.79
C ILE A 64 14.42 19.85 2.22
N GLU A 65 15.02 20.21 3.36
CA GLU A 65 16.05 19.38 3.98
C GLU A 65 15.38 18.15 4.65
N PRO A 66 15.84 16.92 4.38
CA PRO A 66 15.35 15.72 5.05
C PRO A 66 15.53 15.80 6.57
N PHE A 67 14.46 15.53 7.32
CA PHE A 67 14.50 15.56 8.79
C PHE A 67 15.19 14.32 9.41
N CYS A 68 15.28 13.20 8.68
CA CYS A 68 15.91 11.98 9.19
C CYS A 68 17.42 11.99 8.92
N SER A 69 18.22 11.88 9.99
CA SER A 69 19.69 11.89 9.94
C SER A 69 20.31 10.81 9.04
N VAL A 70 19.63 9.69 8.83
CA VAL A 70 20.09 8.56 8.00
C VAL A 70 19.36 8.46 6.67
N TYR A 71 18.61 9.49 6.25
CA TYR A 71 17.81 9.49 5.01
C TYR A 71 18.66 9.20 3.76
N GLY A 72 19.90 9.68 3.71
CA GLY A 72 20.82 9.44 2.60
C GLY A 72 21.13 7.95 2.39
N GLU A 73 21.13 7.16 3.46
CA GLU A 73 21.61 5.78 3.48
C GLU A 73 20.47 4.74 3.56
N CYS A 74 19.48 5.02 4.42
CA CYS A 74 18.39 4.09 4.74
C CYS A 74 17.47 3.86 3.53
N GLY A 75 17.14 2.59 3.25
CA GLY A 75 16.22 2.20 2.18
C GLY A 75 14.74 2.47 2.48
N GLY A 76 14.41 2.96 3.68
CA GLY A 76 13.03 3.10 4.13
C GLY A 76 12.25 4.26 3.51
N CYS A 77 12.90 5.38 3.19
CA CYS A 77 12.29 6.59 2.64
C CYS A 77 12.95 6.99 1.33
N GLN A 78 12.17 7.58 0.41
CA GLN A 78 12.65 8.02 -0.90
C GLN A 78 12.39 9.50 -1.18
N LEU A 79 11.52 10.16 -0.41
CA LEU A 79 10.99 11.50 -0.76
C LEU A 79 11.09 12.54 0.37
N GLN A 80 11.86 12.33 1.44
CA GLN A 80 11.98 13.35 2.52
C GLN A 80 12.59 14.69 2.05
N HIS A 81 13.23 14.72 0.88
CA HIS A 81 13.78 15.93 0.27
C HIS A 81 12.73 16.77 -0.48
N ALA A 82 11.46 16.35 -0.46
CA ALA A 82 10.33 17.06 -1.01
C ALA A 82 9.30 17.32 0.09
N ASP A 83 8.66 18.49 0.10
CA ASP A 83 7.58 18.77 1.04
C ASP A 83 6.41 17.80 0.84
N ILE A 84 5.67 17.55 1.92
CA ILE A 84 4.66 16.51 1.94
C ILE A 84 3.48 16.78 1.00
N ASN A 85 3.12 18.04 0.77
CA ASN A 85 2.00 18.37 -0.11
C ASN A 85 2.36 18.08 -1.56
N ALA A 86 3.57 18.45 -1.99
CA ALA A 86 4.07 18.13 -3.32
C ALA A 86 4.14 16.61 -3.55
N GLN A 87 4.62 15.84 -2.57
CA GLN A 87 4.63 14.37 -2.66
C GLN A 87 3.22 13.80 -2.92
N ARG A 88 2.22 14.26 -2.16
CA ARG A 88 0.82 13.82 -2.27
C ARG A 88 0.23 14.19 -3.62
N GLU A 89 0.46 15.42 -4.07
CA GLU A 89 0.00 15.89 -5.38
C GLU A 89 0.59 15.06 -6.51
N TRP A 90 1.91 14.88 -6.56
CA TRP A 90 2.57 14.14 -7.63
C TRP A 90 2.17 12.67 -7.67
N LYS A 91 2.08 12.01 -6.51
CA LYS A 91 1.62 10.61 -6.42
C LYS A 91 0.17 10.47 -6.90
N ALA A 92 -0.73 11.35 -6.46
CA ALA A 92 -2.12 11.36 -6.90
C ALA A 92 -2.23 11.63 -8.40
N LYS A 93 -1.54 12.66 -8.91
CA LYS A 93 -1.52 13.03 -10.34
C LYS A 93 -1.00 11.89 -11.20
N HIS A 94 0.05 11.20 -10.78
CA HIS A 94 0.62 10.05 -11.50
C HIS A 94 -0.43 8.95 -11.67
N PHE A 95 -1.06 8.54 -10.58
CA PHE A 95 -2.13 7.54 -10.60
C PHE A 95 -3.30 7.96 -11.49
N LEU A 96 -3.85 9.16 -11.27
CA LEU A 96 -5.03 9.64 -11.97
C LEU A 96 -4.79 9.80 -13.48
N THR A 97 -3.59 10.24 -13.86
CA THR A 97 -3.19 10.34 -15.27
C THR A 97 -3.10 8.96 -15.91
N ALA A 98 -2.50 7.98 -15.23
CA ALA A 98 -2.42 6.61 -15.74
C ALA A 98 -3.81 5.97 -15.86
N LEU A 99 -4.68 6.16 -14.85
CA LEU A 99 -6.04 5.64 -14.81
C LEU A 99 -6.88 6.20 -15.97
N THR A 100 -6.95 7.53 -16.10
CA THR A 100 -7.79 8.21 -17.11
C THR A 100 -7.36 7.93 -18.55
N LYS A 101 -6.09 7.60 -18.79
CA LYS A 101 -5.61 7.14 -20.10
C LYS A 101 -6.01 5.70 -20.42
N ALA A 102 -6.19 4.85 -19.41
CA ALA A 102 -6.35 3.42 -19.57
C ALA A 102 -7.81 2.92 -19.53
N VAL A 103 -8.71 3.65 -18.86
CA VAL A 103 -10.10 3.21 -18.59
C VAL A 103 -11.13 4.29 -18.95
N ASP A 104 -12.42 3.94 -19.08
CA ASP A 104 -13.51 4.90 -19.31
C ASP A 104 -13.83 5.71 -18.06
N ALA A 105 -13.04 6.75 -17.82
CA ALA A 105 -13.18 7.65 -16.68
C ALA A 105 -14.22 8.78 -16.87
N LYS A 106 -15.01 8.80 -17.96
CA LYS A 106 -15.93 9.91 -18.30
C LYS A 106 -16.95 10.25 -17.22
N LYS A 107 -17.32 9.28 -16.39
CA LYS A 107 -18.28 9.43 -15.30
C LYS A 107 -17.64 9.18 -13.93
N CYS A 108 -16.30 9.20 -13.87
CA CYS A 108 -15.57 9.05 -12.64
C CYS A 108 -15.48 10.38 -11.91
N LYS A 109 -15.92 10.42 -10.65
CA LYS A 109 -15.61 11.50 -9.71
C LYS A 109 -14.25 11.20 -9.09
N ILE A 110 -13.30 12.12 -9.24
CA ILE A 110 -12.06 12.07 -8.45
C ILE A 110 -12.40 12.62 -7.06
N VAL A 111 -12.05 11.88 -6.02
CA VAL A 111 -12.24 12.32 -4.63
C VAL A 111 -10.95 12.89 -4.05
N GLU A 112 -11.09 13.70 -3.01
CA GLU A 112 -9.95 14.22 -2.27
C GLU A 112 -9.08 13.09 -1.69
N PRO A 113 -7.75 13.27 -1.68
CA PRO A 113 -6.84 12.33 -1.04
C PRO A 113 -7.15 12.06 0.44
N LEU A 114 -7.04 10.81 0.86
CA LEU A 114 -6.97 10.49 2.29
C LEU A 114 -5.55 10.72 2.78
N VAL A 115 -5.40 11.70 3.67
CA VAL A 115 -4.11 12.15 4.23
C VAL A 115 -4.20 12.23 5.74
N GLY A 116 -3.06 12.18 6.41
CA GLY A 116 -2.92 12.20 7.86
C GLY A 116 -1.54 12.72 8.24
N ASP A 117 -1.08 12.40 9.44
CA ASP A 117 0.28 12.74 9.88
C ASP A 117 1.33 12.07 8.99
N ASP A 118 2.42 12.79 8.71
CA ASP A 118 3.53 12.33 7.87
C ASP A 118 4.71 11.77 8.67
N GLN A 119 4.76 12.03 9.97
CA GLN A 119 5.71 11.49 10.93
C GLN A 119 4.98 10.70 12.02
N ALA A 120 5.71 9.85 12.75
CA ALA A 120 5.20 9.02 13.85
C ALA A 120 3.95 8.18 13.54
N TYR A 121 3.63 7.92 12.27
CA TYR A 121 2.40 7.23 11.87
C TYR A 121 2.53 5.70 11.89
N ARG A 122 3.77 5.19 11.87
CA ARG A 122 4.05 3.80 11.53
C ARG A 122 4.03 2.93 12.78
N ARG A 123 3.00 2.10 12.90
CA ARG A 123 2.74 1.17 14.02
C ARG A 123 3.35 -0.24 13.85
N ARG A 124 4.17 -0.43 12.83
CA ARG A 124 4.84 -1.71 12.51
C ARG A 124 6.15 -1.50 11.76
N ALA A 125 7.20 -2.16 12.21
CA ALA A 125 8.51 -2.13 11.57
C ALA A 125 9.17 -3.51 11.59
N ARG A 126 9.85 -3.87 10.50
CA ARG A 126 10.73 -5.02 10.46
C ARG A 126 12.17 -4.52 10.44
N PHE A 127 12.91 -4.87 11.48
CA PHE A 127 14.32 -4.54 11.63
C PHE A 127 15.19 -5.72 11.21
N VAL A 128 16.42 -5.40 10.84
CA VAL A 128 17.48 -6.35 10.60
C VAL A 128 18.62 -6.08 11.58
N PHE A 129 19.28 -7.13 12.05
CA PHE A 129 20.47 -7.01 12.86
C PHE A 129 21.52 -8.08 12.56
N GLY A 130 22.78 -7.73 12.77
CA GLY A 130 23.92 -8.60 12.49
C GLY A 130 25.24 -7.81 12.51
N LYS A 131 26.35 -8.47 12.18
CA LYS A 131 27.66 -7.84 12.01
C LYS A 131 27.94 -7.58 10.54
N HIS A 132 28.39 -6.36 10.23
CA HIS A 132 28.86 -6.01 8.90
C HIS A 132 30.07 -6.87 8.51
N LYS A 133 30.15 -7.26 7.23
CA LYS A 133 31.11 -8.28 6.77
C LYS A 133 32.56 -7.80 6.85
N ALA A 134 32.81 -6.52 6.59
CA ALA A 134 34.16 -5.96 6.49
C ALA A 134 34.74 -5.55 7.85
N ASP A 135 34.06 -4.64 8.56
CA ASP A 135 34.54 -4.07 9.83
C ASP A 135 34.11 -4.87 11.08
N LYS A 136 33.21 -5.86 10.93
CA LYS A 136 32.66 -6.70 12.00
C LYS A 136 31.84 -5.93 13.04
N ILE A 137 31.46 -4.68 12.76
CA ILE A 137 30.63 -3.84 13.63
C ILE A 137 29.20 -4.37 13.64
N ALA A 138 28.63 -4.54 14.83
CA ALA A 138 27.24 -4.92 15.01
C ALA A 138 26.33 -3.73 14.65
N LYS A 139 25.29 -4.00 13.87
CA LYS A 139 24.28 -3.02 13.48
C LYS A 139 22.89 -3.56 13.78
N PHE A 140 21.98 -2.64 14.11
CA PHE A 140 20.56 -2.88 14.28
C PHE A 140 19.79 -1.75 13.60
N GLY A 141 18.95 -2.09 12.61
CA GLY A 141 18.17 -1.09 11.90
C GLY A 141 17.52 -1.62 10.64
N PHE A 142 17.75 -0.95 9.52
CA PHE A 142 17.13 -1.26 8.23
C PHE A 142 18.18 -1.63 7.19
N ARG A 143 17.72 -2.09 6.02
CA ARG A 143 18.58 -2.26 4.86
C ARG A 143 18.85 -0.91 4.18
N ALA A 144 20.05 -0.75 3.65
CA ALA A 144 20.44 0.39 2.82
C ALA A 144 19.70 0.37 1.47
N LYS A 145 19.62 1.53 0.81
CA LYS A 145 19.02 1.67 -0.52
C LYS A 145 19.64 0.68 -1.52
N ALA A 146 18.79 -0.07 -2.21
CA ALA A 146 19.18 -1.05 -3.24
C ALA A 146 20.34 -1.99 -2.83
N SER A 147 20.44 -2.32 -1.54
CA SER A 147 21.59 -3.05 -0.98
C SER A 147 21.16 -4.04 0.10
N SER A 148 21.94 -5.11 0.28
CA SER A 148 21.80 -6.01 1.42
C SER A 148 22.48 -5.49 2.69
N GLU A 149 23.21 -4.38 2.59
CA GLU A 149 23.92 -3.77 3.71
C GLU A 149 22.96 -3.17 4.73
N MET A 150 23.41 -3.11 5.99
CA MET A 150 22.62 -2.58 7.10
C MET A 150 22.97 -1.12 7.38
N VAL A 151 21.92 -0.33 7.58
CA VAL A 151 21.98 1.01 8.16
C VAL A 151 21.62 0.89 9.62
N ASP A 152 22.58 1.30 10.45
CA ASP A 152 22.43 1.31 11.89
C ASP A 152 21.58 2.51 12.30
N ILE A 153 20.56 2.29 13.13
CA ILE A 153 19.67 3.38 13.58
C ILE A 153 19.50 3.35 15.10
N GLU A 154 19.35 4.53 15.68
CA GLU A 154 18.97 4.72 17.08
C GLU A 154 17.50 5.11 17.22
N SER A 155 16.95 5.78 16.21
CA SER A 155 15.55 6.16 16.12
C SER A 155 15.10 6.25 14.66
N CYS A 156 13.79 6.24 14.44
CA CYS A 156 13.18 6.49 13.15
C CYS A 156 11.99 7.45 13.35
N PRO A 157 12.01 8.66 12.74
CA PRO A 157 10.94 9.64 12.93
C PRO A 157 9.57 9.21 12.38
N LEU A 158 9.51 8.13 11.61
CA LEU A 158 8.23 7.58 11.13
C LEU A 158 7.58 6.64 12.15
N LEU A 159 8.33 6.13 13.13
CA LEU A 159 7.79 5.26 14.18
C LEU A 159 7.20 6.10 15.31
N THR A 160 6.21 5.55 16.00
CA THR A 160 5.64 6.15 17.23
C THR A 160 6.72 6.31 18.30
N ALA A 161 6.46 7.15 19.31
CA ALA A 161 7.42 7.39 20.39
C ALA A 161 7.70 6.09 21.17
N GLU A 162 6.66 5.31 21.43
CA GLU A 162 6.69 4.04 22.14
C GLU A 162 7.46 2.97 21.35
N MET A 163 7.30 2.94 20.01
CA MET A 163 8.10 2.07 19.16
C MET A 163 9.58 2.47 19.14
N ASN A 164 9.90 3.76 19.14
CA ASN A 164 11.29 4.22 19.25
C ASN A 164 11.90 3.87 20.62
N GLN A 165 11.13 3.94 21.71
CA GLN A 165 11.57 3.50 23.03
C GLN A 165 11.86 1.98 23.04
N ALA A 166 10.95 1.17 22.49
CA ALA A 166 11.17 -0.28 22.38
C ALA A 166 12.36 -0.62 21.49
N LEU A 167 12.54 0.09 20.37
CA LEU A 167 13.71 -0.03 19.49
C LEU A 167 15.01 0.17 20.27
N HIS A 168 15.11 1.23 21.07
CA HIS A 168 16.30 1.53 21.87
C HIS A 168 16.65 0.36 22.81
N VAL A 169 15.67 -0.13 23.56
CA VAL A 169 15.86 -1.27 24.48
C VAL A 169 16.26 -2.54 23.73
N LYS A 170 15.59 -2.86 22.62
CA LYS A 170 15.88 -4.07 21.85
C LYS A 170 17.27 -4.03 21.21
N ARG A 171 17.69 -2.85 20.75
CA ARG A 171 19.02 -2.62 20.20
C ARG A 171 20.11 -2.96 21.22
N GLU A 172 20.02 -2.46 22.45
CA GLU A 172 20.99 -2.76 23.51
C GLU A 172 21.10 -4.26 23.82
N GLN A 173 19.98 -4.98 23.75
CA GLN A 173 19.93 -6.43 23.95
C GLN A 173 20.54 -7.21 22.78
N CYS A 174 20.27 -6.78 21.54
CA CYS A 174 20.64 -7.52 20.33
C CYS A 174 22.09 -7.28 19.88
N LEU A 175 22.62 -6.07 20.01
CA LEU A 175 23.96 -5.72 19.51
C LEU A 175 25.09 -6.60 20.08
N PRO A 176 25.15 -6.90 21.40
CA PRO A 176 26.16 -7.80 21.95
C PRO A 176 26.06 -9.23 21.41
N LEU A 177 24.86 -9.66 21.05
CA LEU A 177 24.54 -11.01 20.56
C LEU A 177 24.64 -11.12 19.03
N ALA A 178 24.99 -10.03 18.34
CA ALA A 178 25.03 -10.00 16.88
C ALA A 178 26.10 -10.96 16.34
N SER A 179 25.68 -11.81 15.39
CA SER A 179 26.56 -12.70 14.62
C SER A 179 26.69 -12.19 13.19
N ARG A 180 27.48 -12.88 12.36
CA ARG A 180 27.55 -12.59 10.91
C ARG A 180 26.27 -12.95 10.17
N ALA A 181 25.43 -13.80 10.75
CA ALA A 181 24.14 -14.14 10.16
C ALA A 181 23.19 -12.95 10.38
N LEU A 182 22.63 -12.46 9.27
CA LEU A 182 21.58 -11.46 9.31
C LEU A 182 20.34 -12.09 9.93
N LYS A 183 19.79 -11.45 10.94
CA LYS A 183 18.53 -11.83 11.58
C LYS A 183 17.50 -10.73 11.35
N GLU A 184 16.25 -11.11 11.19
CA GLU A 184 15.13 -10.19 11.07
C GLU A 184 14.25 -10.30 12.32
N VAL A 185 13.77 -9.16 12.82
CA VAL A 185 12.84 -9.11 13.95
C VAL A 185 11.79 -8.03 13.68
N THR A 186 10.53 -8.35 13.91
CA THR A 186 9.40 -7.43 13.67
C THR A 186 8.94 -6.86 15.00
N LEU A 187 8.68 -5.56 15.02
CA LEU A 187 8.00 -4.85 16.09
C LEU A 187 6.62 -4.42 15.60
N VAL A 188 5.60 -4.67 16.40
CA VAL A 188 4.26 -4.16 16.21
C VAL A 188 3.77 -3.48 17.47
N GLU A 189 3.08 -2.37 17.29
CA GLU A 189 2.30 -1.72 18.34
C GLU A 189 0.94 -2.42 18.44
N SER A 190 0.62 -2.87 19.66
CA SER A 190 -0.61 -3.57 20.02
C SER A 190 -1.45 -2.67 20.93
N VAL A 191 -2.68 -2.38 20.53
CA VAL A 191 -3.55 -1.42 21.23
C VAL A 191 -4.93 -2.02 21.47
N LEU A 192 -5.37 -2.00 22.73
CA LEU A 192 -6.74 -2.28 23.14
C LEU A 192 -7.46 -0.99 23.55
N PRO A 193 -8.78 -0.89 23.33
CA PRO A 193 -9.55 0.28 23.77
C PRO A 193 -9.39 0.54 25.27
N GLY A 194 -8.97 1.75 25.63
CA GLY A 194 -8.81 2.16 27.04
C GLY A 194 -7.50 1.70 27.70
N GLU A 195 -6.62 1.02 26.97
CA GLU A 195 -5.32 0.57 27.46
C GLU A 195 -4.17 1.32 26.77
N PRO A 196 -3.02 1.51 27.43
CA PRO A 196 -1.83 2.04 26.77
C PRO A 196 -1.30 1.06 25.70
N PRO A 197 -0.66 1.57 24.63
CA PRO A 197 -0.06 0.72 23.60
C PRO A 197 1.04 -0.18 24.19
N GLN A 198 1.07 -1.43 23.72
CA GLN A 198 2.10 -2.42 24.06
C GLN A 198 2.95 -2.74 22.83
N MET A 199 4.25 -2.95 23.05
CA MET A 199 5.21 -3.22 21.97
C MET A 199 5.50 -4.72 21.93
N ILE A 200 5.04 -5.39 20.87
CA ILE A 200 5.21 -6.83 20.69
C ILE A 200 6.31 -7.08 19.67
N TRP A 201 7.31 -7.86 20.08
CA TRP A 201 8.39 -8.33 19.21
C TRP A 201 8.09 -9.74 18.69
N SER A 202 8.40 -9.99 17.42
CA SER A 202 8.13 -11.30 16.79
C SER A 202 8.95 -12.45 17.41
N ASP A 203 10.05 -12.15 18.08
CA ASP A 203 10.91 -13.12 18.76
C ASP A 203 10.58 -13.29 20.27
N ASP A 204 9.51 -12.66 20.76
CA ASP A 204 8.96 -12.95 22.08
C ASP A 204 8.00 -14.15 21.99
N ASP A 205 8.45 -15.32 22.42
CA ASP A 205 7.68 -16.56 22.38
C ASP A 205 6.54 -16.63 23.40
N SER A 206 6.47 -15.70 24.36
CA SER A 206 5.38 -15.65 25.34
C SER A 206 4.07 -15.09 24.76
N VAL A 207 4.15 -14.40 23.63
CA VAL A 207 3.03 -13.80 22.93
C VAL A 207 2.86 -14.47 21.56
N SER A 208 1.62 -14.68 21.13
CA SER A 208 1.29 -15.26 19.82
C SER A 208 0.50 -14.31 18.91
N ALA A 209 -0.18 -13.33 19.50
CA ALA A 209 -1.02 -12.38 18.81
C ALA A 209 -0.80 -10.95 19.34
N ALA A 210 -1.10 -9.97 18.48
CA ALA A 210 -1.21 -8.57 18.85
C ALA A 210 -2.62 -8.08 18.51
N HIS A 211 -2.94 -6.87 18.96
CA HIS A 211 -4.29 -6.31 18.87
C HIS A 211 -4.29 -4.93 18.25
N TYR A 212 -5.34 -4.59 17.51
CA TYR A 212 -5.65 -3.19 17.22
C TYR A 212 -7.15 -2.96 17.30
N ALA A 213 -7.52 -1.71 17.57
CA ALA A 213 -8.89 -1.27 17.51
C ALA A 213 -9.17 -0.52 16.21
N LEU A 214 -10.40 -0.66 15.71
CA LEU A 214 -10.93 0.15 14.62
C LEU A 214 -12.36 0.54 14.99
N ASN A 215 -12.55 1.80 15.39
CA ASN A 215 -13.78 2.25 16.04
C ASN A 215 -14.08 1.41 17.29
N ASP A 216 -15.23 0.74 17.34
CA ASP A 216 -15.71 -0.12 18.42
C ASP A 216 -15.29 -1.60 18.26
N LEU A 217 -14.59 -1.94 17.18
CA LEU A 217 -14.17 -3.30 16.88
C LEU A 217 -12.73 -3.55 17.33
N VAL A 218 -12.47 -4.75 17.87
CA VAL A 218 -11.13 -5.21 18.28
C VAL A 218 -10.67 -6.37 17.41
N PHE A 219 -9.46 -6.28 16.88
CA PHE A 219 -8.89 -7.25 15.96
C PHE A 219 -7.63 -7.87 16.54
N ASP A 220 -7.64 -9.19 16.63
CA ASP A 220 -6.48 -10.00 16.94
C ASP A 220 -5.81 -10.36 15.60
N PHE A 221 -4.49 -10.33 15.58
CA PHE A 221 -3.70 -10.72 14.42
C PHE A 221 -2.40 -11.41 14.87
N PRO A 222 -1.76 -12.23 14.01
CA PRO A 222 -0.49 -12.86 14.37
C PRO A 222 0.56 -11.80 14.73
N LYS A 223 1.39 -12.02 15.75
CA LYS A 223 2.40 -11.03 16.21
C LYS A 223 3.34 -10.53 15.11
N ASP A 224 3.59 -11.35 14.09
CA ASP A 224 4.40 -11.03 12.90
C ASP A 224 3.55 -10.83 11.64
N GLY A 225 2.22 -10.94 11.73
CA GLY A 225 1.25 -10.87 10.65
C GLY A 225 1.03 -9.45 10.14
N PHE A 226 0.70 -9.31 8.86
CA PHE A 226 0.52 -8.00 8.23
C PHE A 226 -0.70 -7.25 8.76
N ILE A 227 -0.54 -5.95 9.02
CA ILE A 227 -1.61 -4.98 9.27
C ILE A 227 -1.31 -3.71 8.49
N GLN A 228 -2.33 -2.88 8.25
CA GLN A 228 -2.15 -1.55 7.69
C GLN A 228 -1.27 -0.72 8.63
N VAL A 229 -0.14 -0.21 8.13
CA VAL A 229 0.93 0.35 8.97
C VAL A 229 0.61 1.75 9.50
N ASN A 230 -0.32 2.46 8.88
CA ASN A 230 -0.80 3.77 9.31
C ASN A 230 -2.25 3.61 9.79
N ALA A 231 -2.46 3.70 11.11
CA ALA A 231 -3.76 3.46 11.71
C ALA A 231 -4.81 4.51 11.31
N GLU A 232 -4.42 5.78 11.26
CA GLU A 232 -5.28 6.90 10.91
C GLU A 232 -5.78 6.76 9.47
N ILE A 233 -4.86 6.49 8.53
CA ILE A 233 -5.23 6.30 7.13
C ILE A 233 -6.04 5.02 6.95
N ASN A 234 -5.75 3.94 7.68
CA ASN A 234 -6.57 2.73 7.67
C ASN A 234 -8.02 3.03 8.08
N GLN A 235 -8.24 3.80 9.14
CA GLN A 235 -9.58 4.17 9.59
C GLN A 235 -10.33 4.98 8.53
N LYS A 236 -9.67 5.98 7.93
CA LYS A 236 -10.24 6.77 6.83
C LYS A 236 -10.54 5.90 5.60
N MET A 237 -9.64 4.98 5.25
CA MET A 237 -9.79 4.05 4.13
C MET A 237 -10.99 3.12 4.33
N VAL A 238 -11.12 2.51 5.50
CA VAL A 238 -12.27 1.65 5.82
C VAL A 238 -13.57 2.45 5.77
N ALA A 239 -13.61 3.64 6.37
CA ALA A 239 -14.80 4.50 6.32
C ALA A 239 -15.20 4.86 4.89
N GLN A 240 -14.23 5.22 4.04
CA GLN A 240 -14.50 5.53 2.63
C GLN A 240 -14.95 4.30 1.84
N ALA A 241 -14.33 3.14 2.05
CA ALA A 241 -14.74 1.90 1.38
C ALA A 241 -16.19 1.55 1.75
N MET A 242 -16.57 1.70 3.02
CA MET A 242 -17.93 1.51 3.51
C MET A 242 -18.94 2.48 2.86
N ASP A 243 -18.60 3.78 2.75
CA ASP A 243 -19.42 4.75 2.01
C ASP A 243 -19.57 4.37 0.54
N TRP A 244 -18.47 3.95 -0.10
CA TRP A 244 -18.47 3.58 -1.52
C TRP A 244 -19.12 2.24 -1.80
N LEU A 245 -19.25 1.38 -0.81
CA LEU A 245 -20.05 0.18 -0.94
C LEU A 245 -21.55 0.49 -0.91
N GLU A 246 -21.99 1.67 -0.45
CA GLU A 246 -23.41 2.05 -0.39
C GLU A 246 -24.25 0.92 0.23
N LEU A 247 -23.88 0.52 1.45
CA LEU A 247 -24.40 -0.66 2.12
C LEU A 247 -25.82 -0.45 2.67
N GLU A 248 -26.66 -1.43 2.41
CA GLU A 248 -27.99 -1.60 3.00
C GLU A 248 -28.05 -2.93 3.77
N ALA A 249 -28.90 -3.01 4.79
CA ALA A 249 -29.03 -4.20 5.64
C ALA A 249 -29.30 -5.49 4.85
N SER A 250 -30.00 -5.40 3.71
CA SER A 250 -30.32 -6.53 2.85
C SER A 250 -29.21 -6.96 1.90
N ASN A 251 -28.10 -6.22 1.81
CA ASN A 251 -27.03 -6.55 0.88
C ASN A 251 -26.28 -7.82 1.31
N ALA A 252 -26.01 -8.70 0.35
CA ALA A 252 -25.00 -9.74 0.47
C ALA A 252 -23.65 -9.21 -0.02
N VAL A 253 -22.64 -9.23 0.86
CA VAL A 253 -21.32 -8.66 0.56
C VAL A 253 -20.26 -9.75 0.51
N LEU A 254 -19.34 -9.65 -0.46
CA LEU A 254 -18.15 -10.49 -0.56
C LEU A 254 -16.90 -9.62 -0.40
N ASP A 255 -16.05 -9.97 0.55
CA ASP A 255 -14.76 -9.33 0.83
C ASP A 255 -13.63 -10.30 0.44
N LEU A 256 -12.84 -9.93 -0.56
CA LEU A 256 -11.78 -10.75 -1.14
C LEU A 256 -10.42 -10.23 -0.68
N PHE A 257 -9.52 -11.16 -0.32
CA PHE A 257 -8.24 -10.85 0.34
C PHE A 257 -8.46 -10.20 1.71
N CYS A 258 -9.40 -10.75 2.48
CA CYS A 258 -9.91 -10.08 3.67
C CYS A 258 -8.93 -10.02 4.85
N GLY A 259 -7.83 -10.79 4.81
CA GLY A 259 -6.90 -10.92 5.92
C GLY A 259 -7.62 -11.29 7.22
N VAL A 260 -7.36 -10.53 8.29
CA VAL A 260 -8.01 -10.70 9.61
C VAL A 260 -9.40 -10.04 9.73
N GLY A 261 -9.96 -9.55 8.62
CA GLY A 261 -11.30 -8.97 8.55
C GLY A 261 -11.38 -7.43 8.63
N ASN A 262 -10.31 -6.71 8.25
CA ASN A 262 -10.21 -5.24 8.38
C ASN A 262 -11.39 -4.49 7.73
N PHE A 263 -11.90 -4.98 6.60
CA PHE A 263 -13.15 -4.48 6.00
C PHE A 263 -14.35 -5.36 6.35
N THR A 264 -14.18 -6.68 6.42
CA THR A 264 -15.27 -7.64 6.65
C THR A 264 -16.05 -7.34 7.93
N LEU A 265 -15.39 -7.03 9.04
CA LEU A 265 -16.07 -6.81 10.32
C LEU A 265 -16.84 -5.48 10.38
N PRO A 266 -16.27 -4.34 9.92
CA PRO A 266 -17.06 -3.12 9.73
C PRO A 266 -18.26 -3.31 8.79
N ILE A 267 -18.09 -4.07 7.69
CA ILE A 267 -19.19 -4.41 6.79
C ILE A 267 -20.27 -5.20 7.53
N ALA A 268 -19.88 -6.19 8.33
CA ALA A 268 -20.80 -7.04 9.09
C ALA A 268 -21.70 -6.22 10.01
N GLN A 269 -21.23 -5.13 10.62
CA GLN A 269 -22.06 -4.24 11.45
C GLN A 269 -23.24 -3.59 10.70
N LYS A 270 -23.23 -3.59 9.35
CA LYS A 270 -24.21 -2.90 8.51
C LYS A 270 -25.11 -3.81 7.67
N VAL A 271 -24.75 -5.09 7.51
CA VAL A 271 -25.44 -6.00 6.59
C VAL A 271 -25.84 -7.32 7.25
N SER A 272 -26.83 -8.01 6.69
CA SER A 272 -27.28 -9.31 7.21
C SER A 272 -26.36 -10.48 6.84
N LYS A 273 -25.48 -10.31 5.85
CA LYS A 273 -24.55 -11.36 5.41
C LYS A 273 -23.31 -10.77 4.74
N VAL A 274 -22.14 -11.13 5.26
CA VAL A 274 -20.85 -10.86 4.61
C VAL A 274 -19.98 -12.12 4.61
N ILE A 275 -19.32 -12.36 3.48
CA ILE A 275 -18.36 -13.45 3.34
C ILE A 275 -16.97 -12.86 3.11
N GLY A 276 -16.01 -13.20 3.98
CA GLY A 276 -14.59 -12.94 3.77
C GLY A 276 -13.88 -14.13 3.14
N VAL A 277 -12.96 -13.90 2.21
CA VAL A 277 -12.13 -14.94 1.60
C VAL A 277 -10.65 -14.55 1.66
N GLU A 278 -9.83 -15.46 2.17
CA GLU A 278 -8.39 -15.26 2.39
C GLU A 278 -7.62 -16.54 2.02
N GLY A 279 -6.38 -16.41 1.52
CA GLY A 279 -5.54 -17.54 1.12
C GLY A 279 -4.77 -18.17 2.29
N ASP A 280 -4.40 -17.37 3.29
CA ASP A 280 -3.69 -17.83 4.47
C ASP A 280 -4.67 -18.42 5.52
N PRO A 281 -4.57 -19.73 5.84
CA PRO A 281 -5.45 -20.36 6.83
C PRO A 281 -5.34 -19.73 8.23
N ASN A 282 -4.15 -19.26 8.62
CA ASN A 282 -3.96 -18.64 9.93
C ASN A 282 -4.74 -17.32 10.00
N LEU A 283 -4.73 -16.52 8.93
CA LEU A 283 -5.49 -15.27 8.88
C LEU A 283 -7.00 -15.52 8.86
N VAL A 284 -7.47 -16.59 8.20
CA VAL A 284 -8.87 -17.02 8.25
C VAL A 284 -9.29 -17.37 9.69
N ASP A 285 -8.47 -18.12 10.42
CA ASP A 285 -8.75 -18.47 11.82
C ASP A 285 -8.82 -17.22 12.71
N PHE A 286 -7.92 -16.26 12.51
CA PHE A 286 -7.98 -14.96 13.20
C PHE A 286 -9.24 -14.17 12.83
N ALA A 287 -9.61 -14.11 11.55
CA ALA A 287 -10.79 -13.39 11.11
C ALA A 287 -12.09 -13.96 11.71
N GLN A 288 -12.19 -15.30 11.75
CA GLN A 288 -13.31 -16.01 12.39
C GLN A 288 -13.38 -15.70 13.89
N LYS A 289 -12.26 -15.81 14.61
CA LYS A 289 -12.18 -15.45 16.04
C LYS A 289 -12.50 -13.99 16.30
N ASN A 290 -12.07 -13.08 15.41
CA ASN A 290 -12.39 -11.67 15.51
C ASN A 290 -13.88 -11.42 15.31
N ALA A 291 -14.54 -12.09 14.36
CA ALA A 291 -15.99 -11.99 14.23
C ALA A 291 -16.71 -12.48 15.50
N GLU A 292 -16.31 -13.62 16.07
CA GLU A 292 -16.87 -14.13 17.33
C GLU A 292 -16.65 -13.15 18.49
N LYS A 293 -15.43 -12.65 18.65
CA LYS A 293 -15.05 -11.67 19.68
C LYS A 293 -15.88 -10.39 19.62
N ASN A 294 -16.20 -9.94 18.41
CA ASN A 294 -17.02 -8.74 18.20
C ASN A 294 -18.53 -9.04 18.08
N GLY A 295 -18.96 -10.29 18.29
CA GLY A 295 -20.38 -10.67 18.23
C GLY A 295 -21.00 -10.63 16.83
N LEU A 296 -20.20 -10.78 15.77
CA LEU A 296 -20.60 -10.62 14.37
C LEU A 296 -20.90 -11.96 13.69
N SER A 297 -21.95 -12.65 14.15
CA SER A 297 -22.37 -13.98 13.64
C SER A 297 -22.73 -14.03 12.14
N GLN A 298 -22.99 -12.88 11.53
CA GLN A 298 -23.30 -12.70 10.11
C GLN A 298 -22.07 -12.69 9.20
N ALA A 299 -20.87 -12.65 9.76
CA ALA A 299 -19.61 -12.77 9.02
C ALA A 299 -19.19 -14.24 8.93
N THR A 300 -18.90 -14.72 7.72
CA THR A 300 -18.39 -16.07 7.48
C THR A 300 -17.10 -15.99 6.66
N PHE A 301 -16.12 -16.83 6.98
CA PHE A 301 -14.82 -16.81 6.33
C PHE A 301 -14.51 -18.11 5.60
N TYR A 302 -13.84 -18.00 4.45
CA TYR A 302 -13.36 -19.15 3.69
C TYR A 302 -11.90 -19.02 3.32
N LYS A 303 -11.20 -20.16 3.35
CA LYS A 303 -9.88 -20.28 2.77
C LYS A 303 -9.98 -20.52 1.26
N ALA A 304 -9.35 -19.69 0.45
CA ALA A 304 -9.16 -19.95 -0.98
C ALA A 304 -7.95 -19.20 -1.55
N ASP A 305 -7.21 -19.85 -2.45
CA ASP A 305 -6.22 -19.15 -3.27
C ASP A 305 -6.94 -18.35 -4.37
N LEU A 306 -7.05 -17.04 -4.15
CA LEU A 306 -7.70 -16.10 -5.05
C LEU A 306 -6.85 -15.74 -6.29
N PHE A 307 -5.64 -16.27 -6.39
CA PHE A 307 -4.80 -16.18 -7.58
C PHE A 307 -5.03 -17.33 -8.56
N GLU A 308 -5.75 -18.37 -8.13
CA GLU A 308 -6.26 -19.43 -8.99
C GLU A 308 -7.72 -19.20 -9.38
N SER A 309 -8.31 -20.13 -10.14
CA SER A 309 -9.68 -20.01 -10.60
C SER A 309 -10.68 -20.29 -9.48
N ALA A 310 -11.54 -19.32 -9.15
CA ALA A 310 -12.53 -19.47 -8.09
C ALA A 310 -13.78 -20.31 -8.45
N LYS A 311 -13.85 -20.89 -9.66
CA LYS A 311 -15.07 -21.51 -10.21
C LYS A 311 -15.63 -22.65 -9.36
N ASP A 312 -14.76 -23.40 -8.71
CA ASP A 312 -15.12 -24.64 -8.02
C ASP A 312 -15.46 -24.39 -6.53
N PHE A 313 -15.28 -23.17 -6.04
CA PHE A 313 -15.61 -22.84 -4.66
C PHE A 313 -17.10 -22.55 -4.48
N HIS A 314 -17.69 -23.12 -3.44
CA HIS A 314 -19.12 -22.95 -3.12
C HIS A 314 -19.50 -21.51 -2.74
N TRP A 315 -18.56 -20.73 -2.20
CA TRP A 315 -18.78 -19.31 -1.93
C TRP A 315 -18.85 -18.47 -3.22
N PHE A 316 -18.30 -18.97 -4.33
CA PHE A 316 -18.36 -18.30 -5.63
C PHE A 316 -19.53 -18.82 -6.48
N HIS A 317 -19.76 -20.13 -6.46
CA HIS A 317 -20.78 -20.79 -7.27
C HIS A 317 -22.19 -20.68 -6.65
N HIS A 318 -23.22 -20.47 -7.47
CA HIS A 318 -24.63 -20.33 -7.05
C HIS A 318 -24.93 -19.22 -6.01
N GLN A 319 -23.96 -18.39 -5.66
CA GLN A 319 -24.17 -17.22 -4.82
C GLN A 319 -24.35 -15.98 -5.68
N LYS A 320 -25.13 -15.01 -5.18
CA LYS A 320 -25.19 -13.66 -5.73
C LYS A 320 -24.76 -12.71 -4.64
N TYR A 321 -23.95 -11.73 -5.02
CA TYR A 321 -23.52 -10.66 -4.14
C TYR A 321 -24.01 -9.34 -4.71
N ASP A 322 -24.45 -8.44 -3.84
CA ASP A 322 -24.83 -7.08 -4.22
C ASP A 322 -23.60 -6.17 -4.30
N ARG A 323 -22.61 -6.47 -3.44
CA ARG A 323 -21.41 -5.67 -3.23
C ARG A 323 -20.18 -6.58 -3.14
N VAL A 324 -19.07 -6.12 -3.71
CA VAL A 324 -17.77 -6.81 -3.60
C VAL A 324 -16.71 -5.80 -3.18
N LEU A 325 -15.85 -6.19 -2.25
CA LEU A 325 -14.62 -5.48 -1.90
C LEU A 325 -13.40 -6.34 -2.25
N LEU A 326 -12.34 -5.71 -2.75
CA LEU A 326 -11.03 -6.35 -2.96
C LEU A 326 -9.92 -5.50 -2.36
N ASP A 327 -9.00 -6.12 -1.62
CA ASP A 327 -7.74 -5.51 -1.16
C ASP A 327 -6.53 -6.45 -1.38
N PRO A 328 -6.16 -6.76 -2.65
CA PRO A 328 -5.07 -7.67 -2.94
C PRO A 328 -3.70 -7.05 -2.69
N GLY A 329 -2.69 -7.91 -2.51
CA GLY A 329 -1.29 -7.51 -2.56
C GLY A 329 -0.85 -6.97 -3.94
N ARG A 330 0.44 -6.64 -4.07
CA ARG A 330 1.02 -5.93 -5.24
C ARG A 330 0.76 -6.58 -6.60
N GLN A 331 0.52 -7.89 -6.66
CA GLN A 331 0.21 -8.62 -7.89
C GLN A 331 -1.18 -8.31 -8.48
N GLY A 332 -2.07 -7.71 -7.68
CA GLY A 332 -3.47 -7.45 -8.04
C GLY A 332 -4.32 -8.71 -8.00
N ALA A 333 -5.55 -8.60 -8.52
CA ALA A 333 -6.60 -9.60 -8.43
C ALA A 333 -7.00 -10.14 -9.81
N MET A 334 -6.04 -10.31 -10.72
CA MET A 334 -6.30 -10.64 -12.13
C MET A 334 -7.21 -11.87 -12.31
N SER A 335 -6.90 -12.98 -11.64
CA SER A 335 -7.62 -14.25 -11.80
C SER A 335 -9.11 -14.12 -11.44
N ILE A 336 -9.41 -13.57 -10.26
CA ILE A 336 -10.79 -13.36 -9.83
C ILE A 336 -11.48 -12.27 -10.66
N CYS A 337 -10.77 -11.21 -11.04
CA CYS A 337 -11.30 -10.13 -11.87
C CYS A 337 -11.72 -10.62 -13.25
N GLN A 338 -11.08 -11.63 -13.84
CA GLN A 338 -11.52 -12.24 -15.11
C GLN A 338 -12.91 -12.89 -15.04
N GLN A 339 -13.41 -13.19 -13.83
CA GLN A 339 -14.64 -13.95 -13.62
C GLN A 339 -15.69 -13.19 -12.80
N MET A 340 -15.37 -11.99 -12.32
CA MET A 340 -16.19 -11.17 -11.41
C MET A 340 -17.59 -10.85 -11.95
N GLY A 341 -17.75 -10.78 -13.27
CA GLY A 341 -19.04 -10.55 -13.92
C GLY A 341 -20.09 -11.60 -13.58
N LYS A 342 -19.67 -12.82 -13.22
CA LYS A 342 -20.55 -13.93 -12.81
C LYS A 342 -21.24 -13.69 -11.46
N LEU A 343 -20.59 -12.96 -10.55
CA LEU A 343 -21.14 -12.64 -9.23
C LEU A 343 -22.31 -11.64 -9.31
N ASN A 344 -22.40 -10.91 -10.42
CA ASN A 344 -23.45 -9.93 -10.69
C ASN A 344 -23.56 -8.81 -9.65
N ALA A 345 -22.45 -8.48 -8.97
CA ALA A 345 -22.36 -7.36 -8.04
C ALA A 345 -22.80 -6.06 -8.69
N GLN A 346 -23.54 -5.23 -7.94
CA GLN A 346 -23.96 -3.92 -8.39
C GLN A 346 -22.82 -2.91 -8.21
N ILE A 347 -22.06 -3.05 -7.13
CA ILE A 347 -20.93 -2.18 -6.78
C ILE A 347 -19.71 -3.03 -6.43
N ILE A 348 -18.55 -2.62 -6.93
CA ILE A 348 -17.24 -3.15 -6.58
C ILE A 348 -16.40 -2.01 -6.03
N VAL A 349 -15.82 -2.19 -4.85
CA VAL A 349 -14.76 -1.33 -4.32
C VAL A 349 -13.45 -2.10 -4.39
N TYR A 350 -12.43 -1.50 -4.99
CA TYR A 350 -11.10 -2.10 -5.14
C TYR A 350 -10.08 -1.15 -4.51
N VAL A 351 -9.38 -1.64 -3.48
CA VAL A 351 -8.22 -1.03 -2.82
C VAL A 351 -6.92 -1.65 -3.32
N SER A 352 -5.87 -0.86 -3.53
CA SER A 352 -4.58 -1.41 -3.98
C SER A 352 -3.38 -0.54 -3.65
N CYS A 353 -2.30 -1.22 -3.26
CA CYS A 353 -0.96 -0.67 -3.12
C CYS A 353 -0.18 -0.59 -4.44
N ASN A 354 -0.79 -1.00 -5.56
CA ASN A 354 -0.18 -0.98 -6.89
C ASN A 354 -1.17 -0.49 -7.96
N ALA A 355 -1.05 0.79 -8.30
CA ALA A 355 -1.87 1.44 -9.31
C ALA A 355 -1.86 0.71 -10.68
N SER A 356 -0.73 0.14 -11.10
CA SER A 356 -0.62 -0.48 -12.43
C SER A 356 -1.42 -1.78 -12.53
N THR A 357 -1.37 -2.63 -11.51
CA THR A 357 -2.15 -3.87 -11.49
C THR A 357 -3.63 -3.60 -11.26
N LEU A 358 -3.98 -2.59 -10.45
CA LEU A 358 -5.36 -2.11 -10.32
C LEU A 358 -5.91 -1.65 -11.69
N ILE A 359 -5.18 -0.82 -12.43
CA ILE A 359 -5.63 -0.32 -13.74
C ILE A 359 -5.87 -1.48 -14.72
N ARG A 360 -4.95 -2.46 -14.77
CA ARG A 360 -5.14 -3.69 -15.56
C ARG A 360 -6.43 -4.42 -15.18
N ASP A 361 -6.69 -4.57 -13.89
CA ASP A 361 -7.83 -5.33 -13.38
C ASP A 361 -9.16 -4.58 -13.60
N VAL A 362 -9.16 -3.25 -13.47
CA VAL A 362 -10.30 -2.39 -13.84
C VAL A 362 -10.65 -2.56 -15.33
N GLN A 363 -9.66 -2.62 -16.24
CA GLN A 363 -9.93 -2.86 -17.66
C GLN A 363 -10.63 -4.21 -17.91
N LEU A 364 -10.36 -5.24 -17.08
CA LEU A 364 -11.07 -6.52 -17.15
C LEU A 364 -12.52 -6.37 -16.67
N LEU A 365 -12.76 -5.61 -15.61
CA LEU A 365 -14.09 -5.34 -15.09
C LEU A 365 -14.93 -4.50 -16.07
N GLU A 366 -14.34 -3.53 -16.77
CA GLU A 366 -15.03 -2.75 -17.81
C GLU A 366 -15.53 -3.64 -18.96
N LYS A 367 -14.72 -4.62 -19.40
CA LYS A 367 -15.13 -5.60 -20.40
C LYS A 367 -16.31 -6.46 -19.94
N GLN A 368 -16.53 -6.55 -18.63
CA GLN A 368 -17.63 -7.28 -18.00
C GLN A 368 -18.84 -6.40 -17.65
N GLY A 369 -18.85 -5.14 -18.13
CA GLY A 369 -19.99 -4.23 -18.01
C GLY A 369 -19.99 -3.38 -16.74
N TYR A 370 -18.87 -3.29 -16.02
CA TYR A 370 -18.70 -2.33 -14.94
C TYR A 370 -18.19 -0.98 -15.49
N GLN A 371 -18.50 0.11 -14.80
CA GLN A 371 -18.01 1.44 -15.13
C GLN A 371 -17.43 2.11 -13.90
N LEU A 372 -16.25 2.72 -14.07
CA LEU A 372 -15.59 3.50 -13.03
C LEU A 372 -16.46 4.71 -12.63
N ARG A 373 -16.67 4.89 -11.32
CA ARG A 373 -17.52 5.93 -10.73
C ARG A 373 -16.80 6.83 -9.74
N LYS A 374 -15.89 6.28 -8.94
CA LYS A 374 -15.06 7.05 -8.01
C LYS A 374 -13.63 6.55 -8.09
N ALA A 375 -12.68 7.45 -7.92
CA ALA A 375 -11.26 7.12 -7.79
C ALA A 375 -10.60 8.07 -6.78
N GLY A 376 -9.75 7.53 -5.91
CA GLY A 376 -9.09 8.28 -4.86
C GLY A 376 -7.69 7.76 -4.59
N PHE A 377 -6.83 8.66 -4.11
CA PHE A 377 -5.48 8.38 -3.63
C PHE A 377 -5.47 8.43 -2.10
N MET A 378 -4.61 7.63 -1.48
CA MET A 378 -4.45 7.59 -0.03
C MET A 378 -2.96 7.55 0.30
N ASP A 379 -2.52 8.47 1.15
CA ASP A 379 -1.13 8.57 1.55
C ASP A 379 -0.83 7.66 2.74
N MET A 380 -0.89 6.34 2.51
CA MET A 380 -0.63 5.31 3.52
C MET A 380 0.84 5.28 3.98
N PHE A 381 1.76 5.73 3.10
CA PHE A 381 3.20 5.71 3.33
C PHE A 381 3.88 7.04 2.97
N PRO A 382 3.65 8.12 3.75
CA PRO A 382 4.34 9.39 3.61
C PRO A 382 5.87 9.22 3.54
N HIS A 383 6.55 10.07 2.76
CA HIS A 383 8.00 10.05 2.49
C HIS A 383 8.53 8.84 1.69
N THR A 384 7.65 7.95 1.26
CA THR A 384 7.96 6.84 0.35
C THR A 384 7.35 7.06 -1.02
N SER A 385 7.85 6.35 -2.02
CA SER A 385 7.23 6.32 -3.35
C SER A 385 5.98 5.44 -3.44
N HIS A 386 5.60 4.73 -2.37
CA HIS A 386 4.39 3.93 -2.38
C HIS A 386 3.13 4.80 -2.47
N ALA A 387 2.15 4.28 -3.21
CA ALA A 387 0.86 4.89 -3.39
C ALA A 387 -0.21 3.84 -3.11
N GLU A 388 -1.16 4.19 -2.25
CA GLU A 388 -2.36 3.40 -2.03
C GLU A 388 -3.51 4.09 -2.77
N VAL A 389 -4.33 3.32 -3.46
CA VAL A 389 -5.39 3.84 -4.33
C VAL A 389 -6.67 3.04 -4.16
N MET A 390 -7.81 3.70 -4.35
CA MET A 390 -9.12 3.08 -4.25
C MET A 390 -9.99 3.50 -5.43
N VAL A 391 -10.75 2.56 -5.97
CA VAL A 391 -11.77 2.84 -6.99
C VAL A 391 -13.11 2.20 -6.65
N GLN A 392 -14.19 2.86 -7.06
CA GLN A 392 -15.54 2.31 -7.08
C GLN A 392 -15.95 2.05 -8.54
N LEU A 393 -16.40 0.84 -8.83
CA LEU A 393 -17.02 0.48 -10.09
C LEU A 393 -18.48 0.10 -9.87
N VAL A 394 -19.34 0.54 -10.78
CA VAL A 394 -20.78 0.23 -10.73
C VAL A 394 -21.18 -0.54 -11.97
N LYS A 395 -21.99 -1.58 -11.79
CA LYS A 395 -22.52 -2.39 -12.87
C LYS A 395 -23.41 -1.55 -13.77
N THR A 396 -23.18 -1.66 -15.07
CA THR A 396 -24.00 -0.99 -16.09
C THR A 396 -24.98 -1.98 -16.72
N LYS A 397 -26.14 -1.47 -17.15
CA LYS A 397 -27.13 -2.25 -17.94
C LYS A 397 -26.65 -2.56 -19.37
N LYS A 398 -25.48 -2.06 -19.79
CA LYS A 398 -24.97 -2.24 -21.15
C LYS A 398 -23.98 -3.41 -21.18
N THR A 399 -24.28 -4.44 -21.95
CA THR A 399 -23.28 -5.40 -22.40
C THR A 399 -22.20 -4.65 -23.18
N ALA A 400 -20.93 -4.95 -22.91
CA ALA A 400 -19.80 -4.28 -23.55
C ALA A 400 -19.95 -4.34 -25.08
N LYS A 401 -20.04 -3.17 -25.74
CA LYS A 401 -19.90 -3.11 -27.20
C LYS A 401 -18.48 -3.57 -27.53
N LYS A 402 -18.33 -4.62 -28.35
CA LYS A 402 -17.05 -4.94 -28.99
C LYS A 402 -16.53 -3.64 -29.62
N LYS A 403 -15.40 -3.11 -29.14
CA LYS A 403 -14.67 -2.06 -29.87
C LYS A 403 -14.21 -2.71 -31.18
N LEU A 404 -14.87 -2.39 -32.29
CA LEU A 404 -14.27 -2.56 -33.60
C LEU A 404 -13.05 -1.62 -33.67
N PRO A 405 -11.93 -2.03 -34.29
CA PRO A 405 -10.77 -1.17 -34.46
C PRO A 405 -11.22 0.11 -35.16
N GLY A 406 -10.97 1.25 -34.52
CA GLY A 406 -11.35 2.56 -35.05
C GLY A 406 -10.64 2.78 -36.38
N VAL A 407 -11.42 2.95 -37.44
CA VAL A 407 -10.91 3.45 -38.73
C VAL A 407 -10.47 4.89 -38.49
N PHE A 408 -9.17 5.13 -38.61
CA PHE A 408 -8.61 6.48 -38.65
C PHE A 408 -9.27 7.25 -39.80
N ARG A 409 -9.90 8.39 -39.51
CA ARG A 409 -10.07 9.44 -40.51
C ARG A 409 -8.95 10.44 -40.28
N ILE A 410 -8.18 10.63 -41.36
CA ILE A 410 -7.03 11.52 -41.52
C ILE A 410 -7.40 12.94 -41.14
#